data_AF-A0A419EAR7-F1
#
_entry.id   AF-A0A419EAR7-F1
#
_cell.length_a   1.000
_cell.length_b   1.000
_cell.length_c   1.000
_cell.angle_alpha   90.00
_cell.angle_beta   90.00
_cell.angle_gamma   90.00
#
_symmetry.space_group_name_H-M   'P 1'
#
loop_
_entity.id
_entity.type
_entity.pdbx_description
1 polymer ?
#
loop_
_entity_poly.entity_id
_entity_poly.type
_entity_poly.pdbx_seq_one_letter_code
_entity_poly.pdbx_strand_id
1 'polypeptide(L)'
;DNFALSDPLLARLPAAEWSIGHFRRDVPDGYLETLETGENRIADPDLSLYYSKLQFVVAGPLNDWDRIVEIWKFNTGQYDYLLEAYK
;
A
#
# COMPACT_ATOMS: atom_id res chain seq x y z
N ASP A 1 1.58 1.16 14.09
CA ASP A 1 1.12 -0.10 14.73
C ASP A 1 0.41 -0.94 13.67
N ASN A 2 -0.06 -2.14 14.03
CA ASN A 2 -0.70 -3.05 13.07
C ASN A 2 -2.20 -2.75 12.85
N PHE A 3 -2.76 -1.69 13.44
CA PHE A 3 -4.15 -1.29 13.23
C PHE A 3 -4.35 -0.56 11.90
N ALA A 4 -3.26 -0.09 11.29
CA ALA A 4 -3.20 0.34 9.89
C ALA A 4 -4.16 1.49 9.51
N LEU A 5 -4.70 2.23 10.49
CA LEU A 5 -5.74 3.25 10.24
C LEU A 5 -5.23 4.42 9.40
N SER A 6 -3.99 4.86 9.65
CA SER A 6 -3.33 5.93 8.91
C SER A 6 -2.27 5.43 7.95
N ASP A 7 -2.06 4.12 7.87
CA ASP A 7 -1.03 3.54 7.01
C ASP A 7 -1.61 3.31 5.61
N PRO A 8 -1.03 3.93 4.57
CA PRO A 8 -1.59 3.86 3.23
C PRO A 8 -1.57 2.44 2.67
N LEU A 9 -0.52 1.65 2.89
CA LEU A 9 -0.44 0.30 2.33
C LEU A 9 -1.28 -0.67 3.15
N LEU A 10 -1.01 -0.72 4.46
CA LEU A 10 -1.62 -1.70 5.34
C LEU A 10 -3.15 -1.55 5.30
N ALA A 11 -3.72 -0.34 5.30
CA ALA A 11 -5.18 -0.16 5.26
C ALA A 11 -5.90 -0.93 4.12
N ARG A 12 -5.19 -1.23 3.03
CA ARG A 12 -5.70 -1.91 1.82
C ARG A 12 -5.51 -3.42 1.84
N LEU A 13 -4.75 -3.96 2.79
CA LEU A 13 -4.56 -5.39 2.97
C LEU A 13 -5.74 -6.01 3.75
N PRO A 14 -6.00 -7.32 3.57
CA PRO A 14 -7.02 -8.03 4.33
C PRO A 14 -6.73 -7.95 5.84
N ALA A 15 -7.80 -7.90 6.64
CA ALA A 15 -7.68 -8.01 8.09
C ALA A 15 -7.32 -9.46 8.46
N ALA A 16 -6.24 -9.66 9.22
CA ALA A 16 -5.82 -10.96 9.72
C ALA A 16 -6.75 -11.43 10.86
N GLU A 17 -7.14 -10.50 11.72
CA GLU A 17 -8.09 -10.75 12.80
C GLU A 17 -9.13 -9.64 12.88
N TRP A 18 -10.39 -10.02 13.02
CA TRP A 18 -11.49 -9.11 13.22
C TRP A 18 -11.82 -8.96 14.71
N SER A 19 -11.56 -7.78 15.24
CA SER A 19 -12.09 -7.35 16.54
C SER A 19 -12.72 -5.96 16.39
N ILE A 20 -13.86 -5.72 17.05
CA ILE A 20 -14.60 -4.47 16.93
C ILE A 20 -13.67 -3.29 17.27
N GLY A 21 -13.42 -2.43 16.28
CA GLY A 21 -12.55 -1.25 16.38
C GLY A 21 -11.06 -1.47 16.11
N HIS A 22 -10.57 -2.71 16.02
CA HIS A 22 -9.14 -3.02 15.88
C HIS A 22 -8.91 -4.11 14.82
N PHE A 23 -8.90 -3.71 13.56
CA PHE A 23 -8.58 -4.58 12.43
C PHE A 23 -7.07 -4.70 12.30
N ARG A 24 -6.51 -5.77 12.88
CA ARG A 24 -5.08 -6.06 12.74
C ARG A 24 -4.79 -6.57 11.34
N ARG A 25 -3.64 -6.18 10.82
CA ARG A 25 -3.15 -6.62 9.51
C ARG A 25 -1.73 -7.13 9.64
N ASP A 26 -1.44 -8.16 8.86
CA ASP A 26 -0.10 -8.70 8.77
C ASP A 26 0.80 -7.69 8.07
N VAL A 27 1.99 -7.52 8.63
CA VAL A 27 2.99 -6.62 8.08
C VAL A 27 3.77 -7.41 7.02
N PRO A 28 3.79 -6.97 5.74
CA PRO A 28 4.51 -7.67 4.69
C PRO A 28 6.03 -7.71 4.96
N ASP A 29 6.68 -8.78 4.52
CA ASP A 29 8.14 -8.91 4.56
C ASP A 29 8.79 -7.76 3.77
N GLY A 30 9.76 -7.09 4.40
CA GLY A 30 10.45 -5.95 3.81
C GLY A 30 9.73 -4.60 4.00
N TYR A 31 8.50 -4.57 4.53
CA TYR A 31 7.75 -3.31 4.69
C TYR A 31 8.35 -2.41 5.77
N LEU A 32 8.80 -2.96 6.89
CA LEU A 32 9.41 -2.16 7.96
C LEU A 32 10.74 -1.55 7.50
N GLU A 33 11.57 -2.33 6.81
CA GLU A 33 12.81 -1.86 6.19
C GLU A 33 12.52 -0.77 5.15
N THR A 34 11.41 -0.90 4.42
CA THR A 34 10.97 0.12 3.46
C THR A 34 10.67 1.45 4.12
N LEU A 35 9.98 1.41 5.27
CA LEU A 35 9.68 2.62 6.04
C LEU A 35 10.93 3.23 6.69
N GLU A 36 11.85 2.39 7.17
CA GLU A 36 13.09 2.84 7.81
C GLU A 36 14.06 3.48 6.81
N THR A 37 14.24 2.86 5.65
CA THR A 37 15.21 3.29 4.64
C THR A 37 14.64 4.31 3.65
N GLY A 38 13.32 4.33 3.48
CA GLY A 38 12.64 5.07 2.40
C GLY A 38 12.81 4.42 1.02
N GLU A 39 13.47 3.26 0.93
CA GLU A 39 13.63 2.50 -0.30
C GLU A 39 12.67 1.32 -0.30
N ASN A 40 12.00 1.04 -1.41
CA ASN A 40 11.10 -0.11 -1.46
C ASN A 40 11.87 -1.44 -1.38
N ARG A 41 11.71 -2.13 -0.26
CA ARG A 41 12.32 -3.42 0.09
C ARG A 41 11.29 -4.54 0.25
N ILE A 42 10.01 -4.29 -0.09
CA ILE A 42 8.94 -5.29 -0.01
C ILE A 42 9.32 -6.51 -0.87
N ALA A 43 9.27 -7.69 -0.25
CA ALA A 43 9.77 -8.92 -0.84
C ALA A 43 8.91 -9.42 -2.01
N ASP A 44 7.57 -9.32 -1.88
CA ASP A 44 6.65 -9.71 -2.93
C ASP A 44 6.66 -8.70 -4.09
N PRO A 45 6.88 -9.13 -5.34
CA PRO A 45 7.02 -8.21 -6.48
C PRO A 45 5.73 -7.47 -6.83
N ASP A 46 4.56 -8.10 -6.68
CA ASP A 46 3.28 -7.49 -7.04
C ASP A 46 2.88 -6.45 -6.00
N LEU A 47 3.04 -6.77 -4.72
CA LEU A 47 2.85 -5.82 -3.63
C LEU A 47 3.88 -4.69 -3.68
N SER A 48 5.13 -4.98 -4.02
CA SER A 48 6.18 -3.98 -4.21
C SER A 48 5.82 -3.00 -5.33
N LEU A 49 5.30 -3.49 -6.47
CA LEU A 49 4.80 -2.63 -7.53
C LEU A 49 3.61 -1.79 -7.08
N TYR A 50 2.64 -2.41 -6.40
CA TYR A 50 1.48 -1.72 -5.85
C TYR A 50 1.89 -0.57 -4.91
N TYR A 51 2.80 -0.87 -3.97
CA TYR A 51 3.33 0.11 -3.02
C TYR A 51 4.06 1.25 -3.73
N SER A 52 4.87 0.96 -4.76
CA SER A 52 5.58 1.99 -5.52
C SER A 52 4.61 2.98 -6.17
N LYS A 53 3.50 2.49 -6.75
CA LYS A 53 2.44 3.33 -7.31
C LYS A 53 1.74 4.15 -6.23
N LEU A 54 1.47 3.53 -5.09
CA LEU A 54 0.79 4.17 -3.97
C LEU A 54 1.65 5.26 -3.34
N GLN A 55 2.95 5.02 -3.18
CA GLN A 55 3.91 5.96 -2.62
C GLN A 55 3.99 7.23 -3.47
N PHE A 56 3.95 7.11 -4.80
CA PHE A 56 3.85 8.27 -5.69
C PHE A 56 2.56 9.07 -5.49
N VAL A 57 1.42 8.41 -5.26
CA VAL A 57 0.17 9.10 -4.91
C VAL A 57 0.28 9.83 -3.56
N VAL A 58 0.89 9.21 -2.56
CA VAL A 58 0.98 9.76 -1.19
C VAL A 58 1.99 10.92 -1.10
N ALA A 59 3.15 10.79 -1.74
CA ALA A 59 4.30 11.68 -1.51
C ALA A 59 4.84 12.37 -2.80
N GLY A 60 4.27 12.09 -3.97
CA GLY A 60 4.66 12.74 -5.22
C GLY A 60 4.27 14.23 -5.28
N PRO A 61 4.84 15.01 -6.22
CA PRO A 61 4.55 16.43 -6.36
C PRO A 61 3.05 16.68 -6.61
N LEU A 62 2.49 17.69 -5.92
CA LEU A 62 1.04 17.96 -5.97
C LEU A 62 0.56 18.43 -7.36
N ASN A 63 1.43 19.08 -8.13
CA ASN A 63 1.15 19.64 -9.45
C ASN A 63 1.54 18.71 -10.61
N ASP A 64 1.89 17.46 -10.32
CA ASP A 64 2.20 16.45 -11.33
C ASP A 64 0.91 15.86 -11.92
N TRP A 65 0.76 15.93 -13.24
CA TRP A 65 -0.39 15.35 -13.93
C TRP A 65 -0.41 13.82 -13.82
N ASP A 66 0.76 13.18 -13.80
CA ASP A 66 0.85 11.73 -13.65
C ASP A 66 0.31 11.30 -12.28
N ARG A 67 0.44 12.14 -11.24
CA ARG A 67 -0.16 11.85 -9.92
C ARG A 67 -1.68 11.80 -9.98
N ILE A 68 -2.32 12.65 -10.78
CA ILE A 68 -3.78 12.63 -10.98
C ILE A 68 -4.20 11.35 -11.69
N VAL A 69 -3.45 10.94 -12.72
CA VAL A 69 -3.68 9.68 -13.43
C VAL A 69 -3.57 8.49 -12.47
N GLU A 70 -2.55 8.46 -11.62
CA GLU A 70 -2.35 7.39 -10.64
C GLU A 70 -3.47 7.37 -9.59
N ILE A 71 -3.91 8.53 -9.09
CA ILE A 71 -5.10 8.64 -8.21
C ILE A 71 -6.33 8.02 -8.88
N TRP A 72 -6.58 8.33 -10.16
CA TRP A 72 -7.73 7.78 -10.88
C TRP A 72 -7.65 6.26 -11.01
N LYS A 73 -6.47 5.71 -11.30
CA LYS A 73 -6.25 4.25 -11.38
C LYS A 73 -6.55 3.55 -10.05
N PHE A 74 -6.10 4.11 -8.91
CA PHE A 74 -6.44 3.58 -7.59
C PHE A 74 -7.94 3.62 -7.29
N ASN A 75 -8.63 4.70 -7.64
CA ASN A 75 -10.07 4.82 -7.39
C ASN A 75 -10.94 3.96 -8.32
N THR A 76 -10.41 3.54 -9.47
CA THR A 76 -11.11 2.67 -10.43
C THR A 76 -10.66 1.20 -10.34
N GLY A 77 -9.86 0.84 -9.34
CA GLY A 77 -9.46 -0.54 -9.08
C GLY A 77 -8.46 -1.13 -10.09
N GLN A 78 -7.81 -0.29 -10.90
CA GLN A 78 -6.87 -0.78 -11.93
C GLN A 78 -5.63 -1.47 -11.39
N TYR A 79 -5.35 -1.34 -10.09
CA TYR A 79 -4.25 -2.01 -9.41
C TYR A 79 -4.71 -3.15 -8.50
N ASP A 80 -6.01 -3.46 -8.47
CA ASP A 80 -6.55 -4.50 -7.57
C ASP A 80 -5.98 -5.89 -7.91
N TYR A 81 -5.66 -6.13 -9.19
CA TYR A 81 -5.01 -7.37 -9.63
C TYR A 81 -3.66 -7.64 -8.93
N LEU A 82 -2.93 -6.60 -8.52
CA LEU A 82 -1.67 -6.75 -7.78
C LEU A 82 -1.92 -7.16 -6.34
N LEU A 83 -2.98 -6.64 -5.71
CA LEU A 83 -3.39 -7.08 -4.37
C LEU A 83 -3.95 -8.50 -4.39
N GLU A 84 -4.62 -8.89 -5.47
CA GLU A 84 -5.13 -10.25 -5.64
C GLU A 84 -4.02 -11.27 -5.84
N ALA A 85 -2.94 -10.91 -6.56
CA ALA A 85 -1.79 -11.77 -6.80
C ALA A 85 -0.91 -11.99 -5.56
N TYR A 86 -0.85 -11.02 -4.64
CA TYR A 86 -0.09 -11.10 -3.38
C TYR A 86 -0.69 -12.07 -2.34
N LYS A 87 -1.97 -12.44 -2.45
CA LYS A 87 -2.70 -13.19 -1.41
C LYS A 87 -2.16 -14.59 -1.11
#